data_AF-A0A920NV00-F1
#
_entry.id   AF-A0A920NV00-F1
#
_cell.length_a   1.000
_cell.length_b   1.000
_cell.length_c   1.000
_cell.angle_alpha   90.00
_cell.angle_beta   90.00
_cell.angle_gamma   90.00
#
_symmetry.space_group_name_H-M   'P 1'
#
loop_
_entity.id
_entity.type
_entity.pdbx_description
1 polymer ?
#
loop_
_entity_poly.entity_id
_entity_poly.type
_entity_poly.pdbx_seq_one_letter_code
_entity_poly.pdbx_strand_id
1 'polypeptide(L)'
;MILDSHIDVPYRLWRQHLEGLEIDDISGSTDGDFDFIRARKGGLNVPFFSIYLPASTQEDGTSHQMANELIDMVEDIVTLYPKKFILINSVADLGSILKKI
;
A
#
# COMPACT_ATOMS: atom_id res chain seq x y z
N MET A 1 3.73 -7.55 -17.86
CA MET A 1 3.67 -7.22 -16.43
C MET A 1 4.01 -5.75 -16.28
N ILE A 2 3.26 -5.00 -15.48
CA ILE A 2 3.56 -3.61 -15.15
C ILE A 2 3.90 -3.53 -13.66
N LEU A 3 4.97 -2.83 -13.35
CA LEU A 3 5.42 -2.53 -12.00
C LEU A 3 5.49 -1.01 -11.86
N ASP A 4 5.00 -0.52 -10.73
CA ASP A 4 5.22 0.86 -10.30
C ASP A 4 6.13 0.82 -9.08
N SER A 5 7.24 1.57 -9.13
CA SER A 5 8.25 1.58 -8.09
C SER A 5 7.92 2.50 -6.91
N HIS A 6 6.87 3.33 -7.00
CA HIS A 6 6.57 4.31 -5.95
C HIS A 6 5.10 4.72 -5.90
N ILE A 7 4.36 4.20 -4.91
CA ILE A 7 2.96 4.53 -4.67
C ILE A 7 2.76 4.92 -3.19
N ASP A 8 2.25 6.13 -2.96
CA ASP A 8 2.10 6.75 -1.63
C ASP A 8 0.77 6.43 -0.92
N VAL A 9 0.17 5.29 -1.25
CA VAL A 9 -1.10 4.86 -0.64
C VAL A 9 -1.02 4.75 0.88
N PRO A 10 0.01 4.13 1.50
CA PRO A 10 0.06 4.04 2.95
C PRO A 10 0.01 5.41 3.63
N TYR A 11 0.77 6.38 3.13
CA TYR A 11 0.76 7.73 3.68
C TYR A 11 -0.60 8.42 3.49
N ARG A 12 -1.28 8.24 2.34
CA ARG A 12 -2.64 8.75 2.11
C ARG A 12 -3.64 8.22 3.14
N LEU A 13 -3.65 6.91 3.38
CA LEU A 13 -4.58 6.27 4.32
C LEU A 13 -4.28 6.70 5.77
N TRP A 14 -3.00 6.80 6.13
CA TRP A 14 -2.60 7.31 7.43
C TRP A 14 -3.00 8.79 7.63
N ARG A 15 -2.88 9.63 6.60
CA ARG A 15 -3.39 11.01 6.62
C ARG A 15 -4.90 11.09 6.81
N GLN A 16 -5.67 10.24 6.12
CA GLN A 16 -7.13 10.14 6.33
C GLN A 16 -7.45 9.82 7.79
N HIS A 17 -6.75 8.84 8.38
CA HIS A 17 -6.91 8.50 9.80
C HIS A 17 -6.64 9.70 10.72
N LEU A 18 -5.51 10.38 10.53
CA LEU A 18 -5.15 11.55 11.34
C LEU A 18 -6.14 12.72 11.22
N GLU A 19 -6.69 12.91 10.03
CA GLU A 19 -7.66 13.97 9.74
C GLU A 19 -9.08 13.61 10.23
N GLY A 20 -9.27 12.41 10.81
CA GLY A 20 -10.57 11.92 11.26
C GLY A 20 -11.52 11.60 10.11
N LEU A 21 -10.99 11.36 8.92
CA LEU A 21 -11.74 10.97 7.74
C LEU A 21 -12.00 9.46 7.74
N GLU A 22 -12.99 9.05 6.95
CA GLU A 22 -13.14 7.63 6.61
C GLU A 22 -11.91 7.17 5.83
N ILE A 23 -11.32 6.05 6.26
CA ILE A 23 -10.14 5.47 5.62
C ILE A 23 -10.60 4.67 4.40
N ASP A 24 -10.03 4.96 3.25
CA ASP A 24 -10.36 4.27 2.01
C ASP A 24 -10.06 2.75 2.07
N ASP A 25 -11.05 1.91 1.74
CA ASP A 25 -10.82 0.50 1.45
C ASP A 25 -10.27 0.33 0.01
N ILE A 26 -8.95 0.31 -0.11
CA ILE A 26 -8.25 0.16 -1.41
C ILE A 26 -8.45 -1.21 -2.07
N SER A 27 -9.11 -2.16 -1.40
CA SER A 27 -9.54 -3.42 -2.03
C SER A 27 -10.72 -3.20 -2.99
N GLY A 28 -11.47 -2.11 -2.79
CA GLY A 28 -12.59 -1.68 -3.62
C GLY A 28 -12.19 -0.60 -4.62
N SER A 29 -13.16 0.26 -5.00
CA SER A 29 -12.89 1.49 -5.74
C SER A 29 -12.81 2.66 -4.74
N THR A 30 -11.86 3.57 -4.94
CA THR A 30 -11.66 4.74 -4.06
C THR A 30 -11.43 6.01 -4.88
N ASP A 31 -11.47 7.17 -4.22
CA ASP A 31 -11.29 8.48 -4.88
C ASP A 31 -9.81 8.87 -5.08
N GLY A 32 -8.85 8.15 -4.48
CA GLY A 32 -7.41 8.40 -4.68
C GLY A 32 -6.89 7.96 -6.05
N ASP A 33 -5.59 7.79 -6.29
CA ASP A 33 -5.07 7.35 -7.63
C ASP A 33 -4.89 5.83 -7.78
N PHE A 34 -4.71 5.13 -6.67
CA PHE A 34 -4.61 3.68 -6.60
C PHE A 34 -5.76 3.07 -5.80
N ASP A 35 -6.35 2.03 -6.40
CA ASP A 35 -7.14 0.99 -5.75
C ASP A 35 -7.05 -0.32 -6.57
N PHE A 36 -7.50 -1.43 -5.99
CA PHE A 36 -7.41 -2.75 -6.62
C PHE A 36 -8.14 -2.82 -7.97
N ILE A 37 -9.32 -2.22 -8.08
CA ILE A 37 -10.16 -2.30 -9.27
C ILE A 37 -9.48 -1.59 -10.44
N ARG A 38 -8.92 -0.40 -10.20
CA ARG A 38 -8.14 0.35 -11.19
C ARG A 38 -6.81 -0.30 -11.51
N ALA A 39 -6.08 -0.79 -10.51
CA ALA A 39 -4.83 -1.51 -10.74
C ALA A 39 -5.04 -2.72 -11.67
N ARG A 40 -6.09 -3.52 -11.43
CA ARG A 40 -6.48 -4.64 -12.29
C ARG A 40 -6.89 -4.20 -13.69
N LYS A 41 -7.73 -3.16 -13.81
CA LYS A 41 -8.18 -2.64 -15.11
C LYS A 41 -7.04 -2.05 -15.93
N GLY A 42 -6.08 -1.38 -15.28
CA GLY A 42 -4.90 -0.78 -15.91
C GLY A 42 -3.75 -1.74 -16.16
N GLY A 43 -3.84 -2.98 -15.66
CA GLY A 43 -2.79 -3.99 -15.82
C GLY A 43 -1.58 -3.81 -14.89
N LEU A 44 -1.68 -2.99 -13.85
CA LEU A 44 -0.66 -2.87 -12.81
C LEU A 44 -0.62 -4.15 -11.97
N ASN A 45 0.54 -4.81 -11.93
CA ASN A 45 0.70 -6.10 -11.28
C ASN A 45 1.44 -6.01 -9.95
N VAL A 46 2.46 -5.14 -9.87
CA VAL A 46 3.34 -5.03 -8.72
C VAL A 46 3.49 -3.56 -8.33
N PRO A 47 2.63 -3.05 -7.43
CA PRO A 47 2.85 -1.75 -6.82
C PRO A 47 3.86 -1.85 -5.68
N PHE A 48 4.90 -1.00 -5.70
CA PHE A 48 5.73 -0.76 -4.52
C PHE A 48 5.11 0.36 -3.69
N PHE A 49 4.55 -0.01 -2.54
CA PHE A 49 4.02 0.95 -1.59
C PHE A 49 5.16 1.57 -0.77
N SER A 50 5.27 2.90 -0.85
CA SER A 50 6.29 3.65 -0.13
C SER A 50 5.93 3.74 1.36
N ILE A 51 6.92 3.57 2.22
CA ILE A 51 6.85 3.95 3.63
C ILE A 51 7.46 5.35 3.75
N TYR A 52 6.66 6.35 3.38
CA TYR A 52 7.06 7.75 3.40
C TYR A 52 6.88 8.37 4.79
N LEU A 53 7.90 9.09 5.26
CA LEU A 53 7.92 9.79 6.53
C LEU A 53 8.18 11.28 6.29
N PRO A 54 7.27 12.19 6.70
CA PRO A 54 7.52 13.63 6.64
C PRO A 54 8.76 14.03 7.44
N ALA A 55 9.54 15.01 6.96
CA ALA A 55 10.77 15.42 7.64
C ALA A 55 10.56 15.86 9.10
N SER A 56 9.39 16.41 9.42
CA SER A 56 9.04 16.82 10.79
C SER A 56 9.05 15.68 11.79
N THR A 57 8.74 14.44 11.37
CA THR A 57 8.74 13.28 12.28
C THR A 57 10.14 12.93 12.79
N GLN A 58 11.20 13.43 12.14
CA GLN A 58 12.55 13.28 12.65
C GLN A 58 12.81 14.25 13.81
N GLU A 59 12.39 15.50 13.67
CA GLU A 59 12.50 16.51 14.72
C GLU A 59 11.65 16.13 15.94
N ASP A 60 10.45 15.58 15.70
CA ASP A 60 9.53 15.13 16.74
C ASP A 60 9.94 13.78 17.38
N GLY A 61 10.93 13.08 16.80
CA GLY A 61 11.36 11.76 17.26
C GLY A 61 10.36 10.62 17.01
N THR A 62 9.34 10.85 16.18
CA THR A 62 8.23 9.92 15.90
C THR A 62 8.43 9.07 14.64
N SER A 63 9.49 9.32 13.86
CA SER A 63 9.74 8.65 12.57
C SER A 63 9.71 7.12 12.67
N HIS A 64 10.35 6.55 13.69
CA HIS A 64 10.40 5.10 13.86
C HIS A 64 9.02 4.51 14.15
N GLN A 65 8.21 5.17 14.99
CA GLN A 65 6.86 4.72 15.29
C GLN A 65 5.99 4.75 14.03
N MET A 66 5.98 5.88 13.32
CA MET A 66 5.20 6.04 12.09
C MET A 66 5.62 5.05 11.00
N ALA A 67 6.91 4.73 10.87
CA ALA A 67 7.37 3.73 9.92
C ALA A 67 6.75 2.36 10.19
N ASN A 68 6.71 1.93 11.46
CA ASN A 68 6.10 0.65 11.82
C ASN A 68 4.58 0.69 11.61
N GLU A 69 3.89 1.79 11.97
CA GLU A 69 2.44 1.93 11.73
C GLU A 69 2.08 1.79 10.23
N LEU A 70 2.89 2.36 9.34
CA LEU A 70 2.68 2.25 7.90
C LEU A 70 2.99 0.85 7.37
N ILE A 71 4.00 0.16 7.92
CA ILE A 71 4.32 -1.23 7.57
C ILE A 71 3.17 -2.14 8.01
N ASP A 72 2.74 -2.04 9.26
CA ASP A 72 1.64 -2.80 9.84
C ASP A 72 0.36 -2.61 9.01
N MET A 73 0.06 -1.37 8.59
CA MET A 73 -1.08 -1.08 7.71
C MET A 73 -1.01 -1.84 6.38
N VAL A 74 0.16 -1.93 5.74
CA VAL A 74 0.32 -2.67 4.49
C VAL A 74 0.15 -4.17 4.71
N GLU A 75 0.72 -4.70 5.79
CA GLU A 75 0.57 -6.11 6.17
C GLU A 75 -0.89 -6.47 6.50
N ASP A 76 -1.61 -5.57 7.18
CA ASP A 76 -3.03 -5.71 7.50
C ASP A 76 -3.90 -5.74 6.23
N ILE A 77 -3.66 -4.85 5.27
CA ILE A 77 -4.39 -4.85 4.00
C ILE A 77 -4.21 -6.19 3.27
N VAL A 78 -2.99 -6.73 3.25
CA VAL A 78 -2.72 -8.04 2.63
C VAL A 78 -3.44 -9.16 3.40
N THR A 79 -3.44 -9.10 4.73
CA THR A 79 -4.07 -10.08 5.62
C THR A 79 -5.60 -10.06 5.51
N LEU A 80 -6.21 -8.88 5.40
CA LEU A 80 -7.66 -8.70 5.26
C LEU A 80 -8.17 -9.13 3.89
N TYR A 81 -7.38 -8.95 2.83
CA TYR A 81 -7.77 -9.25 1.46
C TYR A 81 -6.82 -10.21 0.73
N PRO A 82 -6.60 -11.44 1.26
CA PRO A 82 -5.58 -12.38 0.74
C PRO A 82 -5.93 -12.98 -0.64
N LYS A 83 -7.17 -12.76 -1.10
CA LYS A 83 -7.60 -13.11 -2.47
C LYS A 83 -7.27 -12.02 -3.50
N LYS A 84 -6.96 -10.80 -3.04
CA LYS A 84 -6.69 -9.62 -3.89
C LYS A 84 -5.22 -9.22 -3.85
N PHE A 85 -4.61 -9.26 -2.67
CA PHE A 85 -3.23 -8.84 -2.46
C PHE A 85 -2.35 -9.97 -1.93
N ILE A 86 -1.06 -9.83 -2.15
CA ILE A 86 0.01 -10.71 -1.66
C ILE A 86 1.26 -9.86 -1.43
N LEU A 87 1.99 -10.13 -0.35
CA LEU A 87 3.29 -9.53 -0.10
C LEU A 87 4.37 -10.21 -0.95
N ILE A 88 5.20 -9.43 -1.63
CA ILE A 88 6.32 -9.90 -2.45
C ILE A 88 7.61 -9.42 -1.80
N ASN A 89 8.38 -10.36 -1.25
CA ASN A 89 9.62 -10.04 -0.52
C ASN A 89 10.85 -10.15 -1.42
N SER A 90 10.73 -10.85 -2.54
CA SER A 90 11.81 -11.06 -3.48
C SER A 90 11.30 -11.26 -4.92
N VAL A 91 12.20 -11.09 -5.89
CA VAL A 91 11.91 -11.40 -7.30
C VAL A 91 11.49 -12.85 -7.52
N ALA A 92 11.90 -13.79 -6.66
CA ALA A 92 11.51 -15.19 -6.75
C ALA A 92 10.00 -15.40 -6.48
N ASP A 93 9.39 -14.51 -5.70
CA ASP A 93 7.97 -14.60 -5.33
C ASP A 93 7.05 -14.17 -6.49
N LEU A 94 7.57 -13.46 -7.50
CA LEU A 94 6.78 -12.97 -8.64
C LEU A 94 6.12 -14.10 -9.44
N GLY A 95 6.73 -15.30 -9.46
CA GLY A 95 6.16 -16.48 -10.11
C GLY A 95 4.82 -16.91 -9.50
N SER A 96 4.51 -16.52 -8.26
CA SER A 96 3.23 -16.80 -7.59
C SER A 96 2.08 -15.94 -8.11
N ILE A 97 2.37 -14.74 -8.62
CA ILE A 97 1.39 -13.80 -9.16
C ILE A 97 1.02 -14.18 -10.60
N LEU A 98 2.01 -14.55 -11.43
CA LEU A 98 1.80 -14.83 -12.86
C LEU A 98 0.91 -16.05 -13.13
N LYS A 99 0.72 -16.94 -12.15
CA LYS A 99 -0.16 -18.12 -12.26
C LYS A 99 -1.62 -17.85 -11.85
N LYS A 100 -1.90 -16.68 -11.30
CA LYS A 100 -3.22 -16.28 -10.74
C LYS A 100 -3.92 -15.20 -11.57
N ILE A 101 -3.32 -14.75 -12.67
CA ILE A 101 -3.87 -13.73 -13.57
C ILE A 101 -4.75 -14.38 -14.63
#